data_AF-A0A838WH73-F1
#
_entry.id   AF-A0A838WH73-F1
#
_cell.length_a   1.000
_cell.length_b   1.000
_cell.length_c   1.000
_cell.angle_alpha   90.00
_cell.angle_beta   90.00
_cell.angle_gamma   90.00
#
_symmetry.space_group_name_H-M   'P 1'
#
loop_
_entity.id
_entity.type
_entity.pdbx_description
1 polymer ?
#
loop_
_entity_poly.entity_id
_entity_poly.type
_entity_poly.pdbx_seq_one_letter_code
_entity_poly.pdbx_strand_id
1 'polypeptide(L)'
;VRRLFASIPWRNFTNNNLANFEGYYASVLYAFLSSLNARIIPEDITNYGQADITAILGDHIYVIEIKVVDGDNVKENLALKQIRECN
;
A
#
# COMPACT_ATOMS: atom_id res chain seq x y z
N VAL A 1 -5.22 -17.57 10.10
CA VAL A 1 -4.88 -17.11 8.73
C VAL A 1 -5.99 -16.28 8.09
N ARG A 2 -7.28 -16.66 8.15
CA ARG A 2 -8.39 -15.91 7.52
C ARG A 2 -8.56 -14.44 7.97
N ARG A 3 -8.14 -14.09 9.20
CA ARG A 3 -8.19 -12.71 9.72
C ARG A 3 -7.08 -11.79 9.18
N LEU A 4 -5.96 -12.35 8.71
CA LEU A 4 -4.81 -11.58 8.21
C LEU A 4 -5.10 -10.94 6.84
N PHE A 5 -5.94 -11.59 6.03
CA PHE A 5 -6.32 -11.14 4.69
C PHE A 5 -7.70 -10.47 4.65
N ALA A 6 -8.49 -10.56 5.72
CA ALA A 6 -9.84 -9.98 5.78
C ALA A 6 -9.83 -8.46 6.09
N SER A 7 -8.70 -7.93 6.55
CA SER A 7 -8.45 -6.50 6.78
C SER A 7 -7.81 -5.79 5.60
N ILE A 8 -7.49 -6.50 4.51
CA ILE A 8 -7.05 -5.90 3.26
C ILE A 8 -8.31 -5.40 2.53
N PRO A 9 -8.43 -4.09 2.23
CA PRO A 9 -9.62 -3.53 1.60
C PRO A 9 -10.05 -4.26 0.33
N TRP A 10 -11.37 -4.44 0.24
CA TRP A 10 -12.08 -5.28 -0.71
C TRP A 10 -12.33 -4.55 -2.04
N ARG A 11 -11.27 -4.21 -2.79
CA ARG A 11 -11.35 -3.92 -4.24
C ARG A 11 -10.50 -4.85 -5.12
N ASN A 12 -10.15 -6.02 -4.58
CA ASN A 12 -9.44 -7.08 -5.31
C ASN A 12 -10.32 -7.97 -6.19
N PHE A 13 -11.48 -7.51 -6.68
CA PHE A 13 -12.37 -8.36 -7.49
C PHE A 13 -12.92 -7.69 -8.76
N THR A 14 -12.08 -6.91 -9.43
CA THR A 14 -12.36 -6.48 -10.81
C THR A 14 -11.19 -6.85 -11.69
N ASN A 15 -11.24 -8.07 -12.23
CA ASN A 15 -10.65 -8.59 -13.48
C ASN A 15 -9.47 -7.84 -14.14
N ASN A 16 -8.51 -7.34 -13.35
CA ASN A 16 -7.41 -6.52 -13.84
C ASN A 16 -6.12 -7.06 -13.24
N ASN A 17 -5.22 -7.54 -14.11
CA ASN A 17 -4.05 -8.31 -13.70
C ASN A 17 -3.11 -7.49 -12.79
N LEU A 18 -3.06 -6.16 -12.99
CA LEU A 18 -2.28 -5.20 -12.20
C LEU A 18 -2.75 -5.10 -10.73
N ALA A 19 -4.06 -5.10 -10.49
CA ALA A 19 -4.61 -5.04 -9.13
C ALA A 19 -4.23 -6.28 -8.30
N ASN A 20 -4.07 -7.45 -8.96
CA ASN A 20 -3.61 -8.66 -8.30
C ASN A 20 -2.14 -8.55 -7.83
N PHE A 21 -1.28 -7.86 -8.59
CA PHE A 21 0.13 -7.67 -8.22
C PHE A 21 0.29 -6.68 -7.07
N GLU A 22 -0.36 -5.52 -7.15
CA GLU A 22 -0.33 -4.52 -6.08
C GLU A 22 -0.93 -5.09 -4.79
N GLY A 23 -2.06 -5.79 -4.89
CA GLY A 23 -2.68 -6.51 -3.77
C GLY A 23 -1.79 -7.59 -3.15
N TYR A 24 -1.00 -8.32 -3.96
CA TYR A 24 -0.04 -9.30 -3.45
C TYR A 24 1.05 -8.63 -2.60
N TYR A 25 1.71 -7.60 -3.11
CA TYR A 25 2.77 -6.90 -2.37
C TYR A 25 2.24 -6.19 -1.12
N ALA A 26 1.05 -5.58 -1.22
CA ALA A 26 0.36 -5.02 -0.05
C ALA A 26 0.14 -6.07 1.03
N SER A 27 -0.26 -7.29 0.66
CA SER A 27 -0.49 -8.39 1.62
C SER A 27 0.79 -8.88 2.30
N VAL A 28 1.90 -8.99 1.58
CA VAL A 28 3.20 -9.40 2.12
C VAL A 28 3.71 -8.35 3.11
N LEU A 29 3.64 -7.07 2.72
CA LEU A 29 4.07 -5.95 3.54
C LEU A 29 3.20 -5.82 4.80
N TYR A 30 1.88 -5.97 4.66
CA TYR A 30 0.96 -5.99 5.79
C TYR A 30 1.30 -7.10 6.79
N ALA A 31 1.55 -8.32 6.31
CA ALA A 31 1.91 -9.44 7.17
C ALA A 31 3.24 -9.19 7.92
N PHE A 32 4.24 -8.65 7.22
CA PHE A 32 5.52 -8.29 7.81
C PHE A 32 5.38 -7.20 8.88
N LEU A 33 4.73 -6.08 8.58
CA LEU A 33 4.51 -4.99 9.52
C LEU A 33 3.65 -5.43 10.72
N SER A 34 2.68 -6.32 10.49
CA SER A 34 1.85 -6.87 11.56
C SER A 34 2.68 -7.71 12.52
N SER A 35 3.67 -8.45 12.02
CA SER A 35 4.60 -9.24 12.85
C SER A 35 5.53 -8.38 13.70
N LEU A 36 5.78 -7.13 13.28
CA LEU A 36 6.53 -6.13 14.05
C LEU A 36 5.66 -5.40 15.07
N ASN A 37 4.40 -5.82 15.23
CA ASN A 37 3.44 -5.19 16.12
C ASN A 37 3.17 -3.70 15.78
N ALA A 38 3.37 -3.33 14.51
CA ALA A 38 3.04 -2.01 14.00
C ALA A 38 1.52 -1.84 13.92
N ARG A 39 1.04 -0.61 14.16
CA ARG A 39 -0.34 -0.24 13.84
C ARG A 39 -0.42 0.08 12.36
N ILE A 40 -1.29 -0.61 11.63
CA ILE A 40 -1.39 -0.47 10.17
C ILE A 40 -2.77 0.08 9.80
N ILE A 41 -2.78 1.09 8.94
CA ILE A 41 -3.97 1.70 8.34
C ILE A 41 -3.86 1.46 6.83
N PRO A 42 -4.58 0.46 6.29
CA PRO A 42 -4.64 0.25 4.84
C PRO A 42 -5.57 1.28 4.20
N GLU A 43 -5.27 1.71 2.98
CA GLU A 43 -6.00 2.74 2.23
C GLU A 43 -6.25 3.99 3.09
N ASP A 44 -5.18 4.59 3.60
CA ASP A 44 -5.26 5.74 4.49
C ASP A 44 -5.65 6.99 3.70
N ILE A 45 -6.92 7.40 3.85
CA ILE A 45 -7.49 8.58 3.20
C ILE A 45 -7.36 9.76 4.15
N THR A 46 -6.62 10.77 3.71
CA THR A 46 -6.43 12.04 4.42
C THR A 46 -6.95 13.20 3.58
N ASN A 47 -7.05 14.38 4.20
CA ASN A 47 -7.39 15.61 3.47
C ASN A 47 -6.32 16.03 2.43
N TYR A 48 -5.17 15.37 2.42
CA TYR A 48 -4.06 15.60 1.50
C TYR A 48 -3.93 14.48 0.46
N GLY A 49 -4.88 13.54 0.40
CA GLY A 49 -4.85 12.44 -0.55
C GLY A 49 -4.87 11.06 0.12
N GLN A 50 -4.70 10.03 -0.71
CA GLN A 50 -4.81 8.62 -0.32
C GLN A 50 -3.48 7.90 -0.51
N ALA A 51 -3.05 7.18 0.53
CA ALA A 51 -1.90 6.27 0.48
C ALA A 51 -2.36 4.81 0.57
N ASP A 52 -1.63 3.90 -0.07
CA ASP A 52 -1.95 2.46 -0.02
C ASP A 52 -1.84 1.88 1.40
N ILE A 53 -0.76 2.18 2.13
CA ILE A 53 -0.54 1.71 3.51
C ILE A 53 0.16 2.80 4.35
N THR A 54 -0.42 3.12 5.51
CA THR A 54 0.28 3.83 6.58
C THR A 54 0.58 2.87 7.73
N ALA A 55 1.84 2.81 8.17
CA ALA A 55 2.26 1.98 9.30
C ALA A 55 2.94 2.81 10.38
N ILE A 56 2.53 2.61 11.62
CA ILE A 56 3.02 3.33 12.79
C ILE A 56 3.74 2.32 13.68
N LEU A 57 5.04 2.53 13.87
CA LEU A 57 5.91 1.67 14.67
C LEU A 57 6.71 2.54 15.65
N GLY A 58 6.31 2.51 16.93
CA GLY A 58 6.84 3.43 17.93
C GLY A 58 6.56 4.88 17.54
N ASP A 59 7.62 5.69 17.48
CA ASP A 59 7.55 7.11 17.13
C ASP A 59 7.72 7.37 15.61
N HIS A 60 7.74 6.31 14.80
CA HIS A 60 7.92 6.42 13.35
C HIS A 60 6.63 6.12 12.59
N ILE A 61 6.35 6.95 11.58
CA ILE A 61 5.24 6.78 10.64
C ILE A 61 5.83 6.52 9.26
N TYR A 62 5.43 5.40 8.67
CA TYR A 62 5.81 4.98 7.32
C TYR A 62 4.58 5.10 6.42
N VAL A 63 4.68 5.94 5.39
CA VAL A 63 3.66 6.07 4.34
C VAL A 63 4.17 5.35 3.10
N ILE A 64 3.39 4.41 2.58
CA ILE A 64 3.82 3.48 1.54
C ILE A 64 2.79 3.51 0.41
N GLU A 65 3.30 3.74 -0.80
CA GLU A 65 2.57 3.69 -2.06
C GLU A 65 3.24 2.64 -2.96
N ILE A 66 2.46 1.73 -3.53
CA ILE A 66 2.91 0.62 -4.36
C ILE A 66 2.50 0.92 -5.80
N LYS A 67 3.48 0.96 -6.70
CA LYS A 67 3.24 1.01 -8.15
C LYS A 67 3.99 -0.13 -8.81
N VAL A 68 3.28 -0.91 -9.62
CA VAL A 68 3.93 -1.90 -10.50
C VAL A 68 4.35 -1.21 -11.79
N VAL A 69 5.60 -1.41 -12.20
CA VAL A 69 6.16 -0.87 -13.45
C VAL A 69 6.57 -2.04 -14.34
N ASP A 70 6.18 -1.98 -15.61
CA ASP A 70 6.57 -2.98 -16.61
C ASP A 70 7.92 -2.58 -17.24
N GLY A 71 9.00 -3.27 -16.85
CA GLY A 71 10.35 -3.14 -17.42
C GLY A 71 11.26 -2.10 -16.76
N ASP A 72 12.50 -1.98 -17.28
CA ASP A 72 13.58 -1.14 -16.70
C ASP A 72 13.43 0.37 -16.96
N ASN A 73 12.37 0.80 -17.66
CA ASN A 73 12.18 2.20 -18.05
C ASN A 73 11.22 2.93 -17.11
N VAL A 74 11.60 3.09 -15.84
CA VAL A 74 10.91 4.04 -14.95
C VAL A 74 11.32 5.45 -15.34
N LYS A 75 10.64 6.02 -16.35
CA LYS A 75 10.90 7.40 -16.81
C LYS A 75 10.59 8.45 -15.74
N GLU A 76 9.66 8.16 -14.83
CA GLU A 76 9.22 9.06 -13.77
C GLU A 76 8.78 8.25 -12.54
N ASN A 77 9.18 8.66 -11.33
CA ASN A 77 8.76 7.99 -10.10
C ASN A 77 7.34 8.45 -9.73
N LEU A 78 6.34 7.79 -10.32
CA LEU A 78 4.92 8.09 -10.12
C LEU A 78 4.49 7.95 -8.66
N ALA A 79 5.05 7.00 -7.91
CA ALA A 79 4.74 6.80 -6.49
C ALA A 79 5.19 8.00 -5.64
N LEU A 80 6.42 8.48 -5.84
CA LEU A 80 6.95 9.65 -5.14
C LEU A 80 6.17 10.92 -5.52
N LYS A 81 5.74 11.02 -6.77
CA LYS A 81 4.90 12.12 -7.24
C LYS A 81 3.56 12.12 -6.53
N GLN A 82 2.89 10.97 -6.41
CA GLN A 82 1.60 10.84 -5.73
C GLN A 82 1.67 11.21 -4.25
N ILE A 83 2.73 10.80 -3.53
CA ILE A 83 2.94 11.17 -2.12
C ILE A 83 3.20 12.69 -1.96
N ARG A 84 3.82 13.34 -2.95
CA ARG A 84 4.20 14.76 -2.87
C ARG A 84 3.14 15.72 -3.38
N GLU A 85 2.41 15.34 -4.42
CA GLU A 85 1.46 16.23 -5.09
C GLU A 85 0.14 16.36 -4.33
N CYS A 86 -0.17 15.43 -3.41
CA CYS A 86 -1.28 15.55 -2.46
C CYS A 86 -2.50 16.30 -3.03
N ASN A 87 -3.35 15.64 -3.83
CA ASN A 87 -4.58 16.26 -4.33
C ASN A 87 -5.55 16.60 -3.19
#